data_AF-A0A1H3N8Y2-F1
#
_entry.id   AF-A0A1H3N8Y2-F1
#
_cell.length_a   1.000
_cell.length_b   1.000
_cell.length_c   1.000
_cell.angle_alpha   90.00
_cell.angle_beta   90.00
_cell.angle_gamma   90.00
#
_symmetry.space_group_name_H-M   'P 1'
#
loop_
_entity.id
_entity.type
_entity.pdbx_description
1 polymer ?
#
loop_
_entity_poly.entity_id
_entity_poly.type
_entity_poly.pdbx_seq_one_letter_code
_entity_poly.pdbx_strand_id
1 'polypeptide(L)'
;MKRLYRNELPFKPEHQRLVKDIMIVEAGRNWILRAKTGWEGRMGWYVGWVEWPAGPVFFALNIDTPNRTGDLAKREQITRAILQSIDALPTP
;
A
#
# COMPACT_ATOMS: atom_id res chain seq x y z
N MET A 1 -4.34 9.33 -0.53
CA MET A 1 -3.02 8.87 -0.06
C MET A 1 -2.02 10.02 0.08
N LYS A 2 -1.72 10.80 -0.97
CA LYS A 2 -0.76 11.93 -0.91
C LYS A 2 -1.02 12.93 0.24
N ARG A 3 -2.28 13.32 0.46
CA ARG A 3 -2.66 14.20 1.59
C ARG A 3 -2.36 13.59 2.96
N LEU A 4 -2.67 12.30 3.17
CA LEU A 4 -2.36 11.59 4.42
C LEU A 4 -0.84 11.50 4.64
N TYR A 5 -0.09 11.20 3.58
CA TYR A 5 1.37 11.17 3.62
C TYR A 5 1.93 12.52 4.11
N ARG A 6 1.47 13.64 3.52
CA ARG A 6 1.88 15.01 3.84
C ARG A 6 1.25 15.61 5.11
N ASN A 7 0.37 14.89 5.79
CA ASN A 7 -0.42 15.37 6.94
C ASN A 7 -1.41 16.52 6.61
N GLU A 8 -1.93 16.58 5.38
CA GLU A 8 -2.80 17.64 4.85
C GLU A 8 -4.31 17.30 4.93
N LEU A 9 -4.68 16.26 5.67
CA LEU A 9 -6.10 15.99 5.95
C LEU A 9 -6.60 16.91 7.08
N PRO A 10 -7.92 17.22 7.13
CA PRO A 10 -8.51 18.06 8.17
C PRO A 10 -8.69 17.27 9.50
N PHE A 11 -7.64 16.58 9.93
CA PHE A 11 -7.57 15.82 11.18
C PHE A 11 -6.27 16.16 11.90
N LYS A 12 -6.25 15.95 13.22
CA LYS A 12 -5.06 16.23 14.02
C LYS A 12 -3.82 15.47 13.50
N PRO A 13 -2.64 16.09 13.44
CA PRO A 13 -1.43 15.44 12.93
C PRO A 13 -1.10 14.13 13.65
N GLU A 14 -1.35 14.02 14.96
CA GLU A 14 -1.15 12.79 15.72
C GLU A 14 -2.02 11.63 15.23
N HIS A 15 -3.27 11.89 14.82
CA HIS A 15 -4.14 10.86 14.28
C HIS A 15 -3.69 10.42 12.89
N GLN A 16 -3.23 11.36 12.06
CA GLN A 16 -2.68 11.02 10.74
C GLN A 16 -1.39 10.20 10.86
N ARG A 17 -0.53 10.51 11.84
CA ARG A 17 0.66 9.70 12.16
C ARG A 17 0.29 8.30 12.66
N LEU A 18 -0.68 8.20 13.57
CA LEU A 18 -1.16 6.92 14.09
C LEU A 18 -1.71 6.03 12.97
N VAL A 19 -2.55 6.57 12.08
CA VAL A 19 -3.08 5.81 10.94
C VAL A 19 -1.94 5.33 10.03
N LYS A 20 -0.94 6.17 9.75
CA LYS A 20 0.23 5.77 8.96
C LYS A 20 1.01 4.64 9.63
N ASP A 21 1.16 4.68 10.95
CA ASP A 21 1.86 3.66 11.72
C ASP A 21 1.13 2.30 11.67
N ILE A 22 -0.19 2.31 11.86
CA ILE A 22 -1.04 1.11 11.72
C ILE A 22 -0.97 0.51 10.30
N MET A 23 -0.72 1.34 9.28
CA MET A 23 -0.64 0.88 7.90
C MET A 23 0.69 0.19 7.54
N ILE A 24 1.70 0.13 8.43
CA ILE A 24 2.96 -0.56 8.13
C ILE A 24 2.69 -2.05 7.89
N VAL A 25 2.97 -2.52 6.68
CA VAL A 25 2.87 -3.94 6.30
C VAL A 25 4.25 -4.59 6.32
N GLU A 26 5.28 -3.86 5.90
CA GLU A 26 6.64 -4.36 5.83
C GLU A 26 7.61 -3.18 5.90
N ALA A 27 8.81 -3.39 6.44
CA ALA A 27 9.85 -2.38 6.49
C ALA A 27 11.23 -3.03 6.38
N GLY A 28 12.14 -2.33 5.72
CA GLY A 28 13.57 -2.62 5.73
C GLY A 28 14.35 -1.43 6.28
N ARG A 29 15.69 -1.50 6.17
CA ARG A 29 16.57 -0.47 6.73
C ARG A 29 16.30 0.94 6.19
N ASN A 30 16.03 1.04 4.89
CA ASN A 30 15.89 2.31 4.17
C ASN A 30 14.52 2.48 3.51
N TRP A 31 13.55 1.61 3.80
CA TRP A 31 12.24 1.67 3.16
C TRP A 31 11.12 1.17 4.06
N ILE A 32 9.91 1.68 3.85
CA ILE A 32 8.71 1.28 4.59
C ILE A 32 7.55 1.12 3.61
N LEU A 33 6.93 -0.05 3.57
CA LEU A 33 5.69 -0.30 2.85
C LEU A 33 4.50 -0.06 3.78
N ARG A 34 3.71 0.97 3.48
CA ARG A 34 2.46 1.27 4.17
C ARG A 34 1.29 0.99 3.25
N ALA A 35 0.40 0.08 3.63
CA ALA A 35 -0.70 -0.31 2.75
C ALA A 35 -1.91 -0.85 3.51
N LYS A 36 -3.05 -0.89 2.82
CA LYS A 36 -4.26 -1.52 3.31
C LYS A 36 -4.94 -2.30 2.20
N THR A 37 -5.40 -3.51 2.55
CA THR A 37 -6.25 -4.36 1.72
C THR A 37 -7.72 -4.05 1.95
N GLY A 38 -8.56 -4.36 0.97
CA GLY A 38 -9.99 -4.57 1.20
C GLY A 38 -10.69 -5.30 0.07
N TRP A 39 -11.91 -5.74 0.35
CA TRP A 39 -12.68 -6.63 -0.51
C TRP A 39 -14.15 -6.49 -0.19
N GLU A 40 -14.97 -6.32 -1.22
CA GLU A 40 -16.44 -6.24 -1.10
C GLU A 40 -17.15 -7.49 -1.63
N GLY A 41 -16.42 -8.53 -2.00
CA GLY A 41 -16.94 -9.78 -2.53
C GLY A 41 -16.74 -9.95 -4.03
N ARG A 42 -16.92 -8.89 -4.83
CA ARG A 42 -16.71 -8.90 -6.30
C ARG A 42 -15.41 -8.24 -6.72
N MET A 43 -15.00 -7.22 -5.99
CA MET A 43 -13.80 -6.45 -6.25
C MET A 43 -12.93 -6.40 -5.01
N GLY A 44 -11.63 -6.51 -5.20
CA GLY A 44 -10.65 -6.39 -4.13
C GLY A 44 -9.58 -5.35 -4.46
N TRP A 45 -9.15 -4.60 -3.46
CA TRP A 45 -8.15 -3.55 -3.59
C TRP A 45 -6.94 -3.74 -2.68
N TYR A 46 -5.84 -3.16 -3.12
CA TYR A 46 -4.63 -2.93 -2.32
C TYR A 46 -4.10 -1.54 -2.63
N VAL A 47 -4.01 -0.72 -1.59
CA VAL A 47 -3.72 0.72 -1.70
C VAL A 47 -2.66 1.12 -0.68
N GLY A 48 -1.72 1.97 -1.09
CA GLY A 48 -0.61 2.31 -0.21
C GLY A 48 0.51 3.09 -0.89
N TRP A 49 1.67 3.08 -0.25
CA TRP A 49 2.91 3.59 -0.80
C TRP A 49 4.12 2.89 -0.19
N VAL A 50 5.24 2.92 -0.92
CA VAL A 50 6.57 2.57 -0.39
C VAL A 50 7.34 3.87 -0.17
N GLU A 51 7.84 4.08 1.04
CA GLU A 51 8.69 5.20 1.41
C GLU A 51 10.15 4.84 1.14
N TRP A 52 10.85 5.69 0.41
CA TRP A 52 12.31 5.65 0.22
C TRP A 52 12.92 7.01 0.56
N PRO A 53 14.26 7.13 0.77
CA PRO A 53 14.90 8.41 1.08
C PRO A 53 14.74 9.44 -0.04
N ALA A 54 14.68 8.99 -1.31
CA ALA A 54 14.49 9.86 -2.47
C ALA A 54 13.03 10.33 -2.64
N GLY A 55 12.07 9.66 -1.99
CA GLY A 55 10.65 9.98 -2.07
C GLY A 55 9.75 8.74 -2.13
N PRO A 56 8.44 8.91 -1.92
CA PRO A 56 7.49 7.81 -1.90
C PRO A 56 7.02 7.39 -3.29
N VAL A 57 6.77 6.10 -3.49
CA VAL A 57 6.07 5.53 -4.64
C VAL A 57 4.65 5.13 -4.20
N PHE A 58 3.64 5.84 -4.69
CA PHE A 58 2.23 5.57 -4.36
C PHE A 58 1.62 4.56 -5.34
N PHE A 59 0.74 3.70 -4.85
CA PHE A 59 0.00 2.76 -5.69
C PHE A 59 -1.46 2.62 -5.25
N ALA A 60 -2.29 2.24 -6.21
CA ALA A 60 -3.67 1.85 -5.98
C ALA A 60 -4.04 0.80 -7.03
N LEU A 61 -4.34 -0.42 -6.60
CA LEU A 61 -4.79 -1.51 -7.45
C LEU A 61 -6.17 -1.97 -7.01
N ASN A 62 -7.06 -2.20 -7.96
CA ASN A 62 -8.27 -3.00 -7.80
C ASN A 62 -8.33 -4.09 -8.88
N ILE A 63 -8.86 -5.25 -8.52
CA ILE A 63 -9.10 -6.36 -9.45
C ILE A 63 -10.47 -6.97 -9.18
N ASP A 64 -11.09 -7.52 -10.22
CA ASP A 64 -12.22 -8.43 -10.05
C ASP A 64 -11.77 -9.71 -9.35
N THR A 65 -12.63 -10.25 -8.50
CA THR A 65 -12.40 -11.49 -7.75
C THR A 65 -13.46 -12.55 -8.11
N PRO A 66 -13.53 -13.04 -9.37
CA PRO A 66 -14.50 -14.05 -9.79
C PRO A 66 -14.38 -15.35 -8.99
N ASN A 67 -13.16 -15.74 -8.59
CA ASN A 67 -12.89 -16.90 -7.74
C ASN A 67 -12.95 -16.55 -6.24
N ARG A 68 -13.54 -15.39 -5.90
CA ARG A 68 -13.74 -14.91 -4.53
C ARG A 68 -12.43 -14.92 -3.73
N THR A 69 -12.39 -15.69 -2.63
CA THR A 69 -11.22 -15.81 -1.76
C THR A 69 -9.98 -16.31 -2.48
N GLY A 70 -10.14 -17.09 -3.57
CA GLY A 70 -9.04 -17.59 -4.40
C GLY A 70 -8.26 -16.50 -5.16
N ASP A 71 -8.85 -15.31 -5.35
CA ASP A 71 -8.19 -14.19 -6.03
C ASP A 71 -7.58 -13.17 -5.06
N LEU A 72 -7.80 -13.30 -3.75
CA LEU A 72 -7.44 -12.24 -2.79
C LEU A 72 -5.93 -12.00 -2.67
N ALA A 73 -5.12 -13.05 -2.80
CA ALA A 73 -3.66 -12.93 -2.79
C ALA A 73 -3.13 -12.19 -4.02
N LYS A 74 -3.84 -12.23 -5.15
CA LYS A 74 -3.41 -11.63 -6.42
C LYS A 74 -3.20 -10.13 -6.29
N ARG A 75 -3.97 -9.44 -5.45
CA ARG A 75 -3.84 -7.98 -5.21
C ARG A 75 -2.43 -7.61 -4.75
N GLU A 76 -1.90 -8.33 -3.77
CA GLU A 76 -0.56 -8.08 -3.23
C GLU A 76 0.51 -8.59 -4.19
N GLN A 77 0.33 -9.78 -4.78
CA GLN A 77 1.29 -10.37 -5.71
C GLN A 77 1.52 -9.48 -6.94
N ILE A 78 0.45 -9.04 -7.60
CA ILE A 78 0.52 -8.16 -8.78
C ILE A 78 1.18 -6.83 -8.40
N THR A 79 0.75 -6.21 -7.30
CA THR A 79 1.30 -4.92 -6.87
C THR A 79 2.79 -5.03 -6.55
N ARG A 80 3.20 -6.05 -5.78
CA ARG A 80 4.60 -6.27 -5.41
C ARG A 80 5.46 -6.55 -6.64
N ALA A 81 4.99 -7.36 -7.58
CA ALA A 81 5.71 -7.63 -8.83
C ALA A 81 5.95 -6.36 -9.65
N ILE A 82 4.94 -5.48 -9.77
CA ILE A 82 5.08 -4.18 -10.46
C ILE A 82 6.03 -3.25 -9.70
N LEU A 83 5.93 -3.18 -8.37
CA LEU A 83 6.83 -2.34 -7.56
C LEU A 83 8.28 -2.81 -7.66
N GLN A 84 8.51 -4.13 -7.68
CA GLN A 84 9.84 -4.71 -7.90
C GLN A 84 10.37 -4.42 -9.30
N SER A 85 9.52 -4.46 -10.35
CA SER A 85 9.98 -4.19 -11.72
C SER A 85 10.35 -2.73 -11.98
N ILE A 86 10.07 -1.81 -11.04
CA ILE A 86 10.45 -0.40 -11.09
C ILE A 86 11.38 0.00 -9.92
N ASP A 87 12.00 -0.98 -9.27
CA ASP A 87 12.91 -0.81 -8.12
C ASP A 87 12.29 -0.06 -6.91
N ALA A 88 10.96 -0.03 -6.83
CA ALA A 88 10.23 0.60 -5.73
C ALA A 88 10.03 -0.33 -4.52
N LEU A 89 10.33 -1.62 -4.64
CA LEU A 89 10.31 -2.59 -3.55
C LEU A 89 11.44 -3.61 -3.78
N PRO A 90 12.21 -4.01 -2.75
CA PRO A 90 13.26 -5.01 -2.93
C PRO A 90 12.70 -6.38 -3.33
N THR A 91 13.51 -7.13 -4.07
CA THR A 91 13.30 -8.57 -4.27
C THR A 91 13.85 -9.33 -3.06
N PRO A 92 13.15 -10.38 -2.57
CA PRO A 92 13.71 -11.29 -1.58
C PRO A 92 15.04 -11.92 -2.00
#